data_AF-A0A1E7FK41-F1
#
_entry.id   AF-A0A1E7FK41-F1
#
_cell.length_a   1.000
_cell.length_b   1.000
_cell.length_c   1.000
_cell.angle_alpha   90.00
_cell.angle_beta   90.00
_cell.angle_gamma   90.00
#
_symmetry.space_group_name_H-M   'P 1'
#
loop_
_entity.id
_entity.type
_entity.pdbx_description
1 polymer ?
#
loop_
_entity_poly.entity_id
_entity_poly.type
_entity_poly.pdbx_seq_one_letter_code
_entity_poly.pdbx_strand_id
1 'polypeptide(L)'
;MTLSSSFLGKVVLLMMYISTLSVLSAFQLRPSSLIHHRCGSHNSNNIYLMTTTILSAIDNDNEQDVVPPSVPPSGDEGNALCKELKQRHEEIEIKKTRCALEEQHTKSFLKSRPRKLPYQQARWWVQKNLGIDTKDEWEDFLAMGYIKSSYIPNDPEAWYTFTREWISWDHFLKGIGDDDDGDHTIAVEPRRGEFD
;
A
#
# COMPACT_ATOMS: atom_id res chain seq x y z
N MET A 1 54.07 36.69 19.07
CA MET A 1 53.89 35.86 17.86
C MET A 1 52.59 36.28 17.21
N THR A 2 52.64 37.13 16.18
CA THR A 2 51.47 37.63 15.46
C THR A 2 51.08 36.62 14.39
N LEU A 3 50.00 35.88 14.61
CA LEU A 3 49.45 34.96 13.62
C LEU A 3 48.96 35.79 12.42
N SER A 4 49.53 35.50 11.25
CA SER A 4 49.24 36.21 10.01
C SER A 4 47.75 36.10 9.67
N SER A 5 47.12 37.24 9.37
CA SER A 5 45.70 37.37 9.01
C SER A 5 45.27 36.40 7.89
N SER A 6 46.21 36.02 7.01
CA SER A 6 45.97 35.07 5.93
C SER A 6 45.75 33.62 6.41
N PHE A 7 46.21 33.27 7.61
CA PHE A 7 46.00 31.94 8.19
C PHE A 7 44.58 31.80 8.75
N LEU A 8 44.07 32.86 9.40
CA LEU A 8 42.73 32.86 9.98
C LEU A 8 41.65 32.71 8.91
N GLY A 9 41.79 33.40 7.77
CA GLY A 9 40.83 33.32 6.67
C GLY A 9 40.71 31.91 6.06
N LYS A 10 41.83 31.19 5.96
CA LYS A 10 41.83 29.81 5.42
C LYS A 10 41.17 28.82 6.38
N VAL A 11 41.34 29.01 7.69
CA VAL A 11 40.71 28.15 8.72
C VAL A 11 39.19 28.35 8.72
N VAL A 12 38.70 29.58 8.57
CA VAL A 12 37.25 29.86 8.51
C VAL A 12 36.60 29.24 7.27
N LEU A 13 37.24 29.35 6.11
CA LEU A 13 36.77 28.71 4.87
C LEU A 13 36.72 27.18 4.97
N LEU A 14 37.73 26.57 5.60
CA LEU A 14 37.77 25.13 5.80
C LEU A 14 36.68 24.64 6.76
N MET A 15 36.40 25.40 7.82
CA MET A 15 35.32 25.09 8.76
C MET A 15 33.94 25.20 8.10
N MET A 16 33.69 26.22 7.28
CA MET A 16 32.42 26.33 6.53
C MET A 16 32.24 25.19 5.53
N TYR A 17 33.31 24.79 4.84
CA TYR A 17 33.26 23.68 3.89
C TYR A 17 32.94 22.34 4.58
N ILE A 18 33.54 22.05 5.74
CA ILE A 18 33.27 20.84 6.52
C ILE A 18 31.82 20.82 7.03
N SER A 19 31.28 21.95 7.48
CA SER A 19 29.87 22.04 7.90
C SER A 19 28.89 21.76 6.76
N THR A 20 29.19 22.19 5.53
CA THR A 20 28.31 21.89 4.38
C THR A 20 28.35 20.44 3.94
N LEU A 21 29.49 19.75 4.09
CA LEU A 21 29.61 18.32 3.75
C LEU A 21 28.84 17.41 4.72
N SER A 22 28.74 17.79 6.00
CA SER A 22 27.94 17.04 6.99
C SER A 22 26.42 17.10 6.72
N VAL A 23 25.93 18.13 6.02
CA VAL A 23 24.51 18.21 5.65
C VAL A 23 24.22 17.37 4.40
N LEU A 24 25.18 17.24 3.47
CA LEU A 24 25.01 16.39 2.28
C LEU A 24 25.08 14.89 2.58
N SER A 25 25.85 14.45 3.58
CA SER A 25 25.94 13.03 3.94
C SER A 25 24.71 12.48 4.67
N ALA A 26 23.83 13.35 5.17
CA ALA A 26 22.55 12.94 5.77
C ALA A 26 21.44 12.65 4.74
N PHE A 27 21.68 12.92 3.45
CA PHE A 27 20.67 12.73 2.39
C PHE A 27 20.84 11.44 1.58
N GLN A 28 21.84 10.60 1.90
CA GLN A 28 21.97 9.27 1.31
C GLN A 28 21.67 8.18 2.35
N LEU A 29 20.75 7.29 1.96
CA LEU A 29 20.41 6.02 2.61
C LEU A 29 19.33 6.08 3.71
N ARG A 30 18.12 6.50 3.33
CA ARG A 30 16.97 5.64 3.69
C ARG A 30 16.96 4.48 2.71
N PRO A 31 17.28 3.23 3.13
CA PRO A 31 16.92 2.08 2.32
C PRO A 31 15.39 2.11 2.25
N SER A 32 14.89 2.41 1.06
CA SER A 32 13.51 2.12 0.73
C SER A 32 13.36 0.61 0.87
N SER A 33 12.86 0.16 2.02
CA SER A 33 12.25 -1.16 2.18
C SER A 33 10.94 -1.19 1.41
N LEU A 34 11.02 -0.87 0.12
CA LEU A 34 10.00 -1.15 -0.85
C LEU A 34 10.42 -2.49 -1.45
N ILE A 35 10.12 -3.54 -0.70
CA ILE A 35 9.94 -4.88 -1.24
C ILE A 35 8.72 -4.78 -2.17
N HIS A 36 8.90 -4.14 -3.32
CA HIS A 36 8.21 -4.59 -4.52
C HIS A 36 8.90 -5.89 -4.88
N HIS A 37 8.41 -6.99 -4.31
CA HIS A 37 8.41 -8.21 -5.09
C HIS A 37 7.70 -7.85 -6.39
N ARG A 38 8.53 -7.73 -7.42
CA ARG A 38 8.20 -7.64 -8.83
C ARG A 38 7.35 -8.87 -9.14
N CYS A 39 6.07 -8.83 -8.77
CA CYS A 39 5.07 -9.68 -9.36
C CYS A 39 4.97 -9.16 -10.78
N GLY A 40 5.66 -9.86 -11.68
CA GLY A 40 5.72 -9.53 -13.08
C GLY A 40 4.30 -9.27 -13.55
N SER A 41 4.06 -8.02 -13.96
CA SER A 41 3.10 -7.72 -15.01
C SER A 41 3.62 -8.39 -16.29
N HIS A 42 3.59 -9.72 -16.30
CA HIS A 42 3.60 -10.47 -17.53
C HIS A 42 2.18 -10.36 -18.04
N ASN A 43 1.96 -9.29 -18.79
CA ASN A 43 1.25 -9.32 -20.06
C ASN A 43 0.41 -10.60 -20.22
N SER A 44 -0.83 -10.55 -19.73
CA SER A 44 -1.84 -11.60 -19.87
C SER A 44 -2.13 -11.98 -21.32
N ASN A 45 -1.57 -11.24 -22.30
CA ASN A 45 -1.63 -11.57 -23.71
C ASN A 45 -0.53 -12.53 -24.18
N ASN A 46 0.50 -12.88 -23.37
CA ASN A 46 1.56 -13.80 -23.79
C ASN A 46 1.41 -15.25 -23.27
N ILE A 47 0.66 -15.46 -22.18
CA ILE A 47 0.35 -16.83 -21.72
C ILE A 47 -0.67 -17.49 -22.66
N TYR A 48 -1.65 -16.72 -23.18
CA TYR A 48 -2.60 -17.24 -24.16
C TYR A 48 -1.94 -17.52 -25.53
N LEU A 49 -0.92 -16.76 -25.95
CA LEU A 49 -0.23 -17.03 -27.22
C LEU A 49 0.73 -18.24 -27.15
N MET A 50 1.34 -18.52 -26.00
CA MET A 50 2.15 -19.73 -25.81
C MET A 50 1.30 -21.00 -25.68
N THR A 51 0.13 -20.95 -25.02
CA THR A 51 -0.76 -22.12 -24.98
C THR A 51 -1.48 -22.37 -26.30
N THR A 52 -1.85 -21.33 -27.06
CA THR A 52 -2.43 -21.54 -28.40
C THR A 52 -1.40 -22.07 -29.40
N THR A 53 -0.13 -21.68 -29.30
CA THR A 53 0.93 -22.22 -30.17
C THR A 53 1.23 -23.69 -29.87
N ILE A 54 1.13 -24.11 -28.60
CA ILE A 54 1.31 -25.52 -28.20
C ILE A 54 0.06 -26.35 -28.53
N LEU A 55 -1.15 -25.78 -28.46
CA LEU A 55 -2.39 -26.47 -28.86
C LEU A 55 -2.61 -26.52 -30.38
N SER A 56 -2.09 -25.57 -31.16
CA SER A 56 -2.17 -25.59 -32.63
C SER A 56 -1.07 -26.42 -33.30
N ALA A 57 -0.04 -26.84 -32.56
CA ALA A 57 1.02 -27.72 -33.05
C ALA A 57 0.66 -29.21 -32.96
N ILE A 58 -0.53 -29.56 -32.48
CA ILE A 58 -1.02 -30.94 -32.37
C ILE A 58 -1.80 -31.39 -33.62
N ASP A 59 -2.19 -30.47 -34.51
CA ASP A 59 -3.00 -30.76 -35.70
C ASP A 59 -2.23 -30.65 -37.04
N ASN A 60 -0.93 -30.95 -37.07
CA ASN A 60 -0.19 -31.05 -38.34
C ASN A 60 0.44 -32.43 -38.50
N ASP A 61 -0.34 -33.33 -39.11
CA ASP A 61 0.04 -34.22 -40.21
C ASP A 61 1.54 -34.53 -40.32
N ASN A 62 1.98 -35.53 -39.56
CA ASN A 62 3.07 -36.38 -40.01
C ASN A 62 2.55 -37.82 -40.08
N GLU A 63 1.82 -38.11 -41.16
CA GLU A 63 1.77 -39.45 -41.76
C GLU A 63 3.21 -39.85 -42.12
N GLN A 64 3.95 -40.36 -41.15
CA GLN A 64 5.09 -41.23 -41.44
C GLN A 64 4.92 -42.51 -40.65
N ASP A 65 4.94 -43.61 -41.40
CA ASP A 65 5.03 -44.99 -40.96
C ASP A 65 5.98 -45.17 -39.76
N VAL A 66 5.45 -45.05 -38.56
CA VAL A 66 6.12 -45.49 -37.34
C VAL A 66 5.38 -46.74 -36.88
N VAL A 67 6.03 -47.86 -37.15
CA VAL A 67 5.79 -49.19 -36.59
C VAL A 67 5.09 -49.08 -35.23
N PRO A 68 3.90 -49.67 -35.04
CA PRO A 68 3.25 -49.64 -33.74
C PRO A 68 4.16 -50.36 -32.75
N PRO A 69 4.67 -49.70 -31.68
CA PRO A 69 5.30 -50.44 -30.60
C PRO A 69 4.18 -51.20 -29.90
N SER A 70 3.94 -52.43 -30.35
CA SER A 70 2.94 -53.37 -29.88
C SER A 70 3.35 -54.02 -28.56
N VAL A 71 3.77 -53.20 -27.59
CA VAL A 71 3.94 -53.63 -26.20
C VAL A 71 3.05 -52.73 -25.36
N PRO A 72 1.85 -53.18 -24.97
CA PRO A 72 1.07 -52.48 -23.97
C PRO A 72 1.96 -52.35 -22.72
N PRO A 73 2.15 -51.14 -22.16
CA PRO A 73 2.92 -50.99 -20.94
C PRO A 73 2.30 -51.93 -19.90
N SER A 74 3.12 -52.81 -19.33
CA SER A 74 2.70 -53.72 -18.27
C SER A 74 1.98 -52.90 -17.19
N GLY A 75 0.86 -53.43 -16.68
CA GLY A 75 -0.20 -52.67 -16.00
C GLY A 75 0.19 -51.82 -14.78
N ASP A 76 1.44 -51.89 -14.34
CA ASP A 76 1.97 -51.14 -13.20
C ASP A 76 2.46 -49.73 -13.58
N GLU A 77 3.00 -49.52 -14.79
CA GLU A 77 3.53 -48.21 -15.21
C GLU A 77 2.40 -47.21 -15.56
N GLY A 78 1.30 -47.69 -16.13
CA GLY A 78 0.15 -46.86 -16.47
C GLY A 78 -0.55 -46.24 -15.24
N ASN A 79 -0.48 -46.92 -14.09
CA ASN A 79 -1.06 -46.43 -12.84
C ASN A 79 -0.26 -45.26 -12.26
N ALA A 80 1.07 -45.31 -12.34
CA ALA A 80 1.95 -44.25 -11.83
C ALA A 80 1.73 -42.92 -12.57
N LEU A 81 1.66 -42.96 -13.90
CA LEU A 81 1.44 -41.77 -14.74
C LEU A 81 0.06 -41.15 -14.49
N CYS A 82 -0.98 -41.97 -14.32
CA CYS A 82 -2.32 -41.49 -13.97
C CYS A 82 -2.36 -40.81 -12.60
N LYS A 83 -1.64 -41.34 -11.61
CA LYS A 83 -1.51 -40.73 -10.28
C LYS A 83 -0.80 -39.38 -10.33
N GLU A 84 0.30 -39.29 -11.08
CA GLU A 84 1.05 -38.05 -11.25
C GLU A 84 0.22 -36.96 -11.96
N LEU A 85 -0.52 -37.33 -13.00
CA LEU A 85 -1.43 -36.40 -13.70
C LEU A 85 -2.52 -35.86 -12.77
N LYS A 86 -3.13 -36.72 -11.94
CA LYS A 86 -4.13 -36.30 -10.95
C LYS A 86 -3.54 -35.32 -9.94
N GLN A 87 -2.34 -35.61 -9.44
CA GLN A 87 -1.65 -34.73 -8.49
C GLN A 87 -1.31 -33.37 -9.10
N ARG A 88 -0.82 -33.34 -10.34
CA ARG A 88 -0.55 -32.07 -11.05
C ARG A 88 -1.82 -31.27 -11.30
N HIS A 89 -2.92 -31.94 -11.64
CA HIS A 89 -4.21 -31.27 -11.83
C HIS A 89 -4.71 -30.64 -10.53
N GLU A 90 -4.66 -31.37 -9.42
CA GLU A 90 -5.01 -30.85 -8.09
C GLU A 90 -4.14 -29.65 -7.70
N GLU A 91 -2.82 -29.71 -7.93
CA GLU A 91 -1.91 -28.61 -7.64
C GLU A 91 -2.24 -27.35 -8.48
N ILE A 92 -2.61 -27.52 -9.76
CA ILE A 92 -3.03 -26.42 -10.62
C ILE A 92 -4.33 -25.78 -10.11
N GLU A 93 -5.32 -26.58 -9.71
CA GLU A 93 -6.59 -26.07 -9.18
C GLU A 93 -6.39 -25.33 -7.85
N ILE A 94 -5.51 -25.82 -6.98
CA ILE A 94 -5.11 -25.11 -5.75
C ILE A 94 -4.49 -23.76 -6.08
N LYS A 95 -3.56 -23.70 -7.04
CA LYS A 95 -2.90 -22.44 -7.45
C LYS A 95 -3.90 -21.44 -8.04
N LYS A 96 -4.81 -21.90 -8.90
CA LYS A 96 -5.88 -21.05 -9.47
C LYS A 96 -6.77 -20.49 -8.38
N THR A 97 -7.24 -21.34 -7.47
CA THR A 97 -8.12 -20.95 -6.36
C THR A 97 -7.46 -19.91 -5.47
N ARG A 98 -6.19 -20.14 -5.10
CA ARG A 98 -5.42 -19.18 -4.30
C ARG A 98 -5.27 -17.84 -5.01
N CYS A 99 -4.90 -17.84 -6.30
CA CYS A 99 -4.76 -16.63 -7.10
C CYS A 99 -6.08 -15.85 -7.17
N ALA A 100 -7.20 -16.55 -7.39
CA ALA A 100 -8.53 -15.93 -7.40
C ALA A 100 -8.91 -15.31 -6.05
N LEU A 101 -8.59 -15.98 -4.94
CA LEU A 101 -8.84 -15.44 -3.59
C LEU A 101 -7.99 -14.20 -3.29
N GLU A 102 -6.71 -14.22 -3.65
CA GLU A 102 -5.82 -13.06 -3.51
C GLU A 102 -6.33 -11.87 -4.33
N GLU A 103 -6.74 -12.11 -5.58
CA GLU A 103 -7.31 -11.07 -6.44
C GLU A 103 -8.63 -10.51 -5.88
N GLN A 104 -9.52 -11.38 -5.39
CA GLN A 104 -10.77 -10.97 -4.75
C GLN A 104 -10.50 -10.14 -3.49
N HIS A 105 -9.51 -10.50 -2.69
CA HIS A 105 -9.11 -9.76 -1.50
C HIS A 105 -8.52 -8.39 -1.84
N THR A 106 -7.65 -8.30 -2.84
CA THR A 106 -7.13 -7.01 -3.32
C THR A 106 -8.26 -6.13 -3.87
N LYS A 107 -9.18 -6.70 -4.65
CA LYS A 107 -10.34 -5.97 -5.19
C LYS A 107 -11.24 -5.44 -4.09
N SER A 108 -11.51 -6.23 -3.05
CA SER A 108 -12.36 -5.80 -1.92
C SER A 108 -11.70 -4.69 -1.11
N PHE A 109 -10.38 -4.78 -0.91
CA PHE A 109 -9.60 -3.74 -0.24
C PHE A 109 -9.63 -2.41 -1.02
N LEU A 110 -9.39 -2.45 -2.34
CA LEU A 110 -9.42 -1.25 -3.19
C LEU A 110 -10.83 -0.65 -3.33
N LYS A 111 -11.88 -1.49 -3.27
CA LYS A 111 -13.28 -1.03 -3.29
C LYS A 111 -13.71 -0.41 -1.96
N SER A 112 -13.03 -0.73 -0.86
CA SER A 112 -13.39 -0.20 0.46
C SER A 112 -13.12 1.30 0.53
N ARG A 113 -14.11 2.07 0.99
CA ARG A 113 -13.96 3.52 1.19
C ARG A 113 -13.01 3.77 2.38
N PRO A 114 -12.16 4.81 2.33
CA PRO A 114 -11.36 5.20 3.48
C PRO A 114 -12.25 5.42 4.71
N ARG A 115 -11.88 4.80 5.83
CA ARG A 115 -12.56 5.02 7.12
C ARG A 115 -11.99 6.28 7.76
N LYS A 116 -12.79 7.35 7.77
CA LYS A 116 -12.46 8.61 8.44
C LYS A 116 -12.95 8.58 9.88
N LEU A 117 -12.28 9.34 10.75
CA LEU A 117 -12.67 9.45 12.15
C LEU A 117 -13.99 10.25 12.29
N PRO A 118 -14.81 9.94 13.31
CA PRO A 118 -15.93 10.78 13.71
C PRO A 118 -15.47 12.22 14.02
N TYR A 119 -16.35 13.20 13.82
CA TYR A 119 -16.03 14.63 13.92
C TYR A 119 -15.29 15.00 15.22
N GLN A 120 -15.81 14.58 16.37
CA GLN A 120 -15.23 14.90 17.68
C GLN A 120 -13.83 14.32 17.87
N GLN A 121 -13.59 13.09 17.40
CA GLN A 121 -12.27 12.46 17.48
C GLN A 121 -11.27 13.11 16.52
N ALA A 122 -11.72 13.47 15.31
CA ALA A 122 -10.88 14.17 14.34
C ALA A 122 -10.49 15.57 14.84
N ARG A 123 -11.46 16.33 15.36
CA ARG A 123 -11.25 17.63 16.02
C ARG A 123 -10.20 17.53 17.12
N TRP A 124 -10.43 16.63 18.09
CA TRP A 124 -9.51 16.43 19.21
C TRP A 124 -8.10 16.09 18.74
N TRP A 125 -7.98 15.22 17.72
CA TRP A 125 -6.69 14.87 17.14
C TRP A 125 -6.00 16.09 16.49
N VAL A 126 -6.73 16.88 15.70
CA VAL A 126 -6.19 18.08 15.03
C VAL A 126 -5.67 19.09 16.06
N GLN A 127 -6.48 19.39 17.07
CA GLN A 127 -6.14 20.32 18.16
C GLN A 127 -4.89 19.90 18.93
N LYS A 128 -4.75 18.60 19.21
CA LYS A 128 -3.63 18.08 19.99
C LYS A 128 -2.31 17.98 19.21
N ASN A 129 -2.37 17.84 17.89
CA ASN A 129 -1.19 17.50 17.08
C ASN A 129 -0.71 18.61 16.15
N LEU A 130 -1.62 19.45 15.62
CA LEU A 130 -1.26 20.38 14.55
C LEU A 130 -1.10 21.82 15.04
N GLY A 131 -1.87 22.26 16.03
CA GLY A 131 -1.79 23.63 16.54
C GLY A 131 -2.09 24.69 15.47
N ILE A 132 -3.03 24.40 14.58
CA ILE A 132 -3.46 25.27 13.48
C ILE A 132 -4.70 26.04 13.93
N ASP A 133 -4.73 27.35 13.69
CA ASP A 133 -5.81 28.22 14.15
C ASP A 133 -6.72 28.69 13.01
N THR A 134 -6.23 28.70 11.77
CA THR A 134 -6.97 29.24 10.63
C THR A 134 -7.16 28.22 9.51
N LYS A 135 -8.20 28.43 8.71
CA LYS A 135 -8.46 27.63 7.49
C LYS A 135 -7.31 27.77 6.50
N ASP A 136 -6.78 28.97 6.33
CA ASP A 136 -5.70 29.23 5.37
C ASP A 136 -4.44 28.44 5.75
N GLU A 137 -4.06 28.44 7.04
CA GLU A 137 -2.96 27.61 7.54
C GLU A 137 -3.22 26.11 7.33
N TRP A 138 -4.47 25.65 7.49
CA TRP A 138 -4.83 24.26 7.21
C TRP A 138 -4.58 23.90 5.74
N GLU A 139 -5.00 24.76 4.81
CA GLU A 139 -4.79 24.58 3.37
C GLU A 139 -3.29 24.60 3.02
N ASP A 140 -2.52 25.49 3.63
CA ASP A 140 -1.07 25.54 3.48
C ASP A 140 -0.42 24.23 3.99
N PHE A 141 -0.87 23.70 5.12
CA PHE A 141 -0.39 22.41 5.66
C PHE A 141 -0.70 21.22 4.74
N LEU A 142 -1.85 21.24 4.07
CA LEU A 142 -2.20 20.26 3.04
C LEU A 142 -1.31 20.40 1.81
N ALA A 143 -1.10 21.62 1.34
CA ALA A 143 -0.27 21.91 0.16
C ALA A 143 1.18 21.49 0.40
N MET A 144 1.70 21.69 1.61
CA MET A 144 3.03 21.23 2.02
C MET A 144 3.11 19.72 2.25
N GLY A 145 1.97 19.02 2.31
CA GLY A 145 1.92 17.57 2.52
C GLY A 145 2.27 17.12 3.94
N TYR A 146 2.11 18.00 4.94
CA TYR A 146 2.36 17.68 6.34
C TYR A 146 1.25 16.81 6.95
N ILE A 147 0.00 17.00 6.50
CA ILE A 147 -1.13 16.17 6.94
C ILE A 147 -1.11 14.85 6.16
N LYS A 148 -0.48 13.84 6.75
CA LYS A 148 -0.41 12.46 6.19
C LYS A 148 -1.36 11.48 6.87
N SER A 149 -2.27 11.95 7.71
CA SER A 149 -3.17 11.06 8.43
C SER A 149 -4.28 10.55 7.51
N SER A 150 -4.27 9.25 7.22
CA SER A 150 -5.34 8.59 6.45
C SER A 150 -6.73 8.77 7.08
N TYR A 151 -6.78 9.04 8.38
CA TYR A 151 -8.00 9.10 9.20
C TYR A 151 -8.69 10.46 9.19
N ILE A 152 -7.94 11.54 8.94
CA ILE A 152 -8.50 12.88 8.87
C ILE A 152 -8.87 13.18 7.40
N PRO A 153 -10.06 13.71 7.10
CA PRO A 153 -10.39 14.17 5.76
C PRO A 153 -9.48 15.34 5.34
N ASN A 154 -9.10 15.41 4.07
CA ASN A 154 -8.37 16.56 3.55
C ASN A 154 -9.26 17.82 3.55
N ASP A 155 -10.53 17.62 3.21
CA ASP A 155 -11.57 18.65 3.30
C ASP A 155 -12.57 18.26 4.40
N PRO A 156 -12.31 18.65 5.67
CA PRO A 156 -13.18 18.31 6.79
C PRO A 156 -14.55 19.01 6.68
N GLU A 157 -14.59 20.23 6.13
CA GLU A 157 -15.83 20.97 5.93
C GLU A 157 -16.79 20.20 5.03
N ALA A 158 -16.37 19.77 3.84
CA ALA A 158 -17.22 18.99 2.94
C ALA A 158 -17.57 17.61 3.51
N TRP A 159 -16.61 16.91 4.13
CA TRP A 159 -16.83 15.58 4.66
C TRP A 159 -17.85 15.57 5.81
N TYR A 160 -17.67 16.46 6.79
CA TYR A 160 -18.55 16.50 7.96
C TYR A 160 -19.86 17.23 7.68
N THR A 161 -19.92 18.07 6.65
CA THR A 161 -21.21 18.60 6.15
C THR A 161 -22.05 17.46 5.58
N PHE A 162 -21.42 16.54 4.83
CA PHE A 162 -22.11 15.35 4.32
C PHE A 162 -22.64 14.45 5.44
N THR A 163 -21.90 14.28 6.53
CA THR A 163 -22.34 13.51 7.71
C THR A 163 -23.25 14.29 8.66
N ARG A 164 -23.48 15.60 8.41
CA ARG A 164 -24.24 16.53 9.26
C ARG A 164 -23.63 16.73 10.66
N GLU A 165 -22.32 16.58 10.78
CA GLU A 165 -21.57 16.79 12.03
C GLU A 165 -20.74 18.08 12.00
N TRP A 166 -20.69 18.78 10.86
CA TRP A 166 -19.93 20.02 10.72
C TRP A 166 -20.58 21.18 11.47
N ILE A 167 -19.77 21.92 12.22
CA ILE A 167 -20.19 23.10 12.99
C ILE A 167 -19.54 24.36 12.38
N SER A 168 -18.23 24.51 12.55
CA SER A 168 -17.46 25.62 11.99
C SER A 168 -15.97 25.30 12.01
N TRP A 169 -15.18 26.09 11.28
CA TRP A 169 -13.72 26.00 11.30
C TRP A 169 -13.13 26.32 12.67
N ASP A 170 -13.59 27.39 13.33
CA ASP A 170 -13.09 27.75 14.66
C ASP A 170 -13.37 26.65 15.70
N HIS A 171 -14.53 26.01 15.61
CA HIS A 171 -14.85 24.88 16.49
C HIS A 171 -13.96 23.67 16.19
N PHE A 172 -13.73 23.35 14.91
CA PHE A 172 -12.89 22.22 14.50
C PHE A 172 -11.40 22.41 14.86
N LEU A 173 -10.88 23.63 14.72
CA LEU A 173 -9.46 23.93 14.89
C LEU A 173 -9.11 24.33 16.33
N LYS A 174 -9.91 25.19 16.96
CA LYS A 174 -9.62 25.76 18.28
C LYS A 174 -10.43 25.14 19.41
N GLY A 175 -11.60 24.59 19.10
CA GLY A 175 -12.52 24.05 20.11
C GLY A 175 -13.26 25.15 20.88
N ILE A 176 -13.29 26.37 20.34
CA ILE A 176 -14.03 27.48 20.94
C ILE A 176 -15.53 27.15 20.88
N GLY A 177 -16.19 27.18 22.03
CA GLY A 177 -17.60 26.83 22.20
C GLY A 177 -17.87 25.56 23.02
N ASP A 178 -16.84 24.87 23.52
CA ASP A 178 -16.98 23.75 24.48
C ASP A 178 -17.24 24.25 25.93
N ASP A 179 -17.87 25.42 26.11
CA ASP A 179 -18.14 26.06 27.42
C ASP A 179 -19.30 25.38 28.20
N ASP A 180 -19.66 24.14 27.86
CA ASP A 180 -20.69 23.37 28.55
C ASP A 180 -20.04 22.34 29.47
N ASP A 181 -20.37 22.43 30.76
CA ASP A 181 -19.88 21.64 31.89
C ASP A 181 -20.29 20.15 31.84
N GLY A 182 -20.51 19.61 30.63
CA GLY A 182 -21.02 18.28 30.37
C GLY A 182 -19.91 17.24 30.29
N ASP A 183 -19.91 16.34 31.26
CA ASP A 183 -19.27 15.03 31.23
C ASP A 183 -19.52 14.30 29.89
N HIS A 184 -18.63 14.55 28.93
CA HIS A 184 -18.49 13.78 27.71
C HIS A 184 -17.34 12.80 27.85
N THR A 185 -17.37 11.98 28.90
CA THR A 185 -16.84 10.64 28.77
C THR A 185 -17.65 9.95 27.67
N ILE A 186 -17.18 10.02 26.42
CA ILE A 186 -17.61 9.06 25.40
C ILE A 186 -17.04 7.73 25.89
N ALA A 187 -17.80 7.04 26.73
CA ALA A 187 -17.68 5.62 26.88
C ALA A 187 -17.97 5.06 25.48
N VAL A 188 -16.91 4.98 24.67
CA VAL A 188 -16.91 4.16 23.48
C VAL A 188 -17.03 2.75 24.04
N GLU A 189 -18.27 2.32 24.29
CA GLU A 189 -18.53 0.92 24.53
C GLU A 189 -17.92 0.21 23.33
N PRO A 190 -16.92 -0.67 23.52
CA PRO A 190 -16.42 -1.44 22.42
C PRO A 190 -17.64 -2.12 21.82
N ARG A 191 -17.87 -1.96 20.50
CA ARG A 191 -18.90 -2.74 19.80
C ARG A 191 -18.58 -4.21 20.08
N ARG A 192 -19.20 -4.78 21.11
CA ARG A 192 -19.26 -6.21 21.31
C ARG A 192 -20.16 -6.67 20.19
N GLY A 193 -19.54 -6.99 19.05
CA GLY A 193 -20.18 -7.84 18.08
C GLY A 193 -20.46 -9.14 18.80
N GLU A 194 -21.72 -9.30 19.21
CA GLU A 194 -22.29 -10.61 19.51
C GLU A 194 -22.17 -11.38 18.19
N PHE A 195 -21.22 -12.32 18.17
CA PHE A 195 -21.05 -13.25 17.08
C PHE A 195 -22.12 -14.33 17.30
N ASP A 196 -23.25 -14.19 16.60
CA ASP A 196 -24.22 -15.27 16.44
C ASP A 196 -23.60 -16.46 15.67
#